data_AF-A0A536TQY4-F1
#
_entry.id   AF-A0A536TQY4-F1
#
_cell.length_a   1.000
_cell.length_b   1.000
_cell.length_c   1.000
_cell.angle_alpha   90.00
_cell.angle_beta   90.00
_cell.angle_gamma   90.00
#
_symmetry.space_group_name_H-M   'P 1'
#
loop_
_entity.id
_entity.type
_entity.pdbx_description
1 polymer ?
#
loop_
_entity_poly.entity_id
_entity_poly.type
_entity_poly.pdbx_seq_one_letter_code
_entity_poly.pdbx_strand_id
1 'polypeptide(L)'
;MLKVTRLLEPLDPYYIYSGYYYGRLEIEENAPDVMQLMNDAFIEAVLWAKANPDEAVKSLMSRPEYGRLGSDLIVKMTDRYLFWPKPTVYYPFADPNGIWPAEEARISTWAFETGASKNKVTNADWQNIRKTSYMDATFDKLGWRVPEKPPFLPKDFGGVGNLPYKPYGAALLKGAAPFPEPGELKKPWTFKGKTYMP
;
A
#
# COMPACT_ATOMS: atom_id res chain seq x y z
N MET A 1 -8.39 1.25 7.06
CA MET A 1 -9.35 2.26 7.57
C MET A 1 -9.75 3.14 6.40
N LEU A 2 -11.03 3.16 6.01
CA LEU A 2 -11.51 4.11 5.00
C LEU A 2 -11.69 5.48 5.68
N LYS A 3 -10.89 6.48 5.28
CA LYS A 3 -11.07 7.86 5.74
C LYS A 3 -12.25 8.48 4.98
N VAL A 4 -13.26 8.92 5.72
CA VAL A 4 -14.47 9.57 5.20
C VAL A 4 -14.53 11.00 5.71
N THR A 5 -13.82 11.89 5.03
CA THR A 5 -13.85 13.33 5.24
C THR A 5 -14.45 14.01 4.01
N ARG A 6 -15.19 15.11 4.22
CA ARG A 6 -15.73 15.92 3.12
C ARG A 6 -14.56 16.46 2.30
N LEU A 7 -14.53 16.15 1.01
CA LEU A 7 -13.49 16.66 0.11
C LEU A 7 -13.75 18.14 -0.15
N LEU A 8 -12.92 19.01 0.43
CA LEU A 8 -12.91 20.44 0.12
C LEU A 8 -12.07 20.69 -1.15
N GLU A 9 -10.90 20.06 -1.21
CA GLU A 9 -10.00 20.03 -2.35
C GLU A 9 -9.24 18.68 -2.39
N PRO A 10 -8.83 18.18 -3.57
CA PRO A 10 -7.98 17.00 -3.67
C PRO A 10 -6.60 17.31 -3.09
N LEU A 11 -6.18 16.54 -2.09
CA LEU A 11 -4.85 16.67 -1.47
C LEU A 11 -3.75 16.00 -2.29
N ASP A 12 -4.11 15.06 -3.17
CA ASP A 12 -3.16 14.27 -3.95
C ASP A 12 -2.11 15.12 -4.69
N PRO A 13 -2.42 16.27 -5.32
CA PRO A 13 -1.42 17.12 -5.96
C PRO A 13 -0.35 17.69 -5.00
N TYR A 14 -0.56 17.66 -3.68
CA TYR A 14 0.32 18.29 -2.69
C TYR A 14 0.87 17.32 -1.65
N TYR A 15 0.37 16.09 -1.63
CA TYR A 15 0.69 15.11 -0.60
C TYR A 15 0.55 13.70 -1.15
N ILE A 16 1.47 12.80 -0.79
CA ILE A 16 1.36 11.36 -1.10
C ILE A 16 0.94 10.62 0.16
N TYR A 17 -0.24 10.00 0.13
CA TYR A 17 -0.67 9.14 1.23
C TYR A 17 0.08 7.81 1.20
N SER A 18 0.87 7.60 2.24
CA SER A 18 1.30 6.27 2.62
C SER A 18 0.22 5.54 3.43
N GLY A 19 0.12 4.23 3.22
CA GLY A 19 -0.46 3.31 4.19
C GLY A 19 0.49 2.15 4.42
N TYR A 20 1.03 2.01 5.63
CA TYR A 20 1.81 0.84 6.04
C TYR A 20 1.17 0.10 7.19
N TYR A 21 1.54 -1.17 7.29
CA TYR A 21 1.44 -1.93 8.52
C TYR A 21 2.72 -1.69 9.33
N TYR A 22 2.58 -1.30 10.60
CA TYR A 22 3.70 -1.06 11.50
C TYR A 22 3.75 -2.15 12.57
N GLY A 23 4.94 -2.69 12.82
CA GLY A 23 5.23 -3.53 13.98
C GLY A 23 6.17 -2.79 14.93
N ARG A 24 6.10 -3.12 16.22
CA ARG A 24 7.08 -2.64 17.19
C ARG A 24 8.38 -3.42 17.03
N LEU A 25 9.52 -2.73 17.12
CA LEU A 25 10.85 -3.33 16.99
C LEU A 25 11.05 -4.51 17.94
N GLU A 26 10.57 -4.39 19.18
CA GLU A 26 10.62 -5.47 20.17
C GLU A 26 9.96 -6.78 19.71
N ILE A 27 8.91 -6.71 18.88
CA ILE A 27 8.24 -7.90 18.33
C ILE A 27 9.10 -8.46 17.21
N GLU A 28 9.69 -7.60 16.37
CA GLU A 28 10.64 -8.02 15.34
C GLU A 28 11.83 -8.79 15.94
N GLU A 29 12.39 -8.27 17.04
CA GLU A 29 13.58 -8.83 17.68
C GLU A 29 13.30 -10.12 18.46
N ASN A 30 12.11 -10.27 19.06
CA ASN A 30 11.79 -11.39 19.95
C ASN A 30 10.82 -12.42 19.34
N ALA A 31 10.05 -12.03 18.32
CA ALA A 31 9.04 -12.86 17.66
C ALA A 31 8.92 -12.52 16.15
N PRO A 32 10.02 -12.64 15.36
CA PRO A 32 10.02 -12.30 13.94
C PRO A 32 9.07 -13.17 13.10
N ASP A 33 8.77 -14.38 13.56
CA ASP A 33 7.77 -15.27 12.97
C ASP A 33 6.35 -14.71 13.08
N VAL A 34 6.01 -14.05 14.19
CA VAL A 34 4.74 -13.33 14.35
C VAL A 34 4.66 -12.16 13.37
N MET A 35 5.76 -11.43 13.18
CA MET A 35 5.81 -10.36 12.17
C MET A 35 5.58 -10.91 10.76
N GLN A 36 6.21 -12.03 10.41
CA GLN A 36 5.97 -12.70 9.13
C GLN A 36 4.52 -13.18 8.98
N LEU A 37 3.96 -13.80 10.02
CA LEU A 37 2.57 -14.30 10.03
C LEU A 37 1.58 -13.16 9.77
N MET A 38 1.76 -12.02 10.43
CA MET A 38 0.90 -10.85 10.24
C MET A 38 1.01 -10.28 8.81
N ASN A 39 2.21 -10.30 8.22
CA ASN A 39 2.42 -9.86 6.85
C ASN A 39 1.75 -10.81 5.83
N ASP A 40 1.90 -12.12 6.02
CA ASP A 40 1.25 -13.14 5.20
C ASP A 40 -0.28 -13.00 5.29
N ALA A 41 -0.83 -12.91 6.52
CA ALA A 41 -2.25 -12.75 6.76
C ALA A 41 -2.82 -11.46 6.13
N PHE A 42 -2.05 -10.37 6.12
CA PHE A 42 -2.45 -9.13 5.46
C PHE A 42 -2.62 -9.32 3.95
N ILE A 43 -1.65 -9.93 3.26
CA ILE A 43 -1.74 -10.19 1.82
C ILE A 43 -2.82 -11.22 1.50
N GLU A 44 -2.96 -12.26 2.33
CA GLU A 44 -4.05 -13.24 2.19
C GLU A 44 -5.43 -12.60 2.35
N ALA A 45 -5.60 -11.67 3.29
CA ALA A 45 -6.86 -10.94 3.46
C ALA A 45 -7.18 -10.08 2.23
N VAL A 46 -6.17 -9.44 1.62
CA VAL A 46 -6.34 -8.71 0.35
C VAL A 46 -6.79 -9.66 -0.77
N LEU A 47 -6.15 -10.82 -0.89
CA LEU A 47 -6.49 -11.83 -1.90
C LEU A 47 -7.89 -12.40 -1.67
N TRP A 48 -8.25 -12.71 -0.43
CA TRP A 48 -9.58 -13.18 -0.06
C TRP A 48 -10.64 -12.14 -0.42
N ALA A 49 -10.39 -10.87 -0.11
CA ALA A 49 -11.33 -9.79 -0.42
C ALA A 49 -11.51 -9.61 -1.93
N LYS A 50 -10.44 -9.71 -2.72
CA LYS A 50 -10.51 -9.71 -4.19
C LYS A 50 -11.23 -10.94 -4.75
N ALA A 51 -11.14 -12.09 -4.06
CA ALA A 51 -11.85 -13.29 -4.45
C ALA A 51 -13.35 -13.21 -4.16
N ASN A 52 -13.72 -12.55 -3.05
CA ASN A 52 -15.07 -12.49 -2.47
C ASN A 52 -15.48 -11.02 -2.19
N PRO A 53 -15.67 -10.18 -3.23
CA PRO A 53 -15.87 -8.74 -3.06
C PRO A 53 -17.15 -8.39 -2.30
N ASP A 54 -18.24 -9.11 -2.56
CA ASP A 54 -19.54 -8.85 -1.92
C ASP A 54 -19.48 -9.19 -0.41
N GLU A 55 -18.88 -10.33 -0.07
CA GLU A 55 -18.64 -10.73 1.32
C GLU A 55 -17.70 -9.78 2.03
N ALA A 56 -16.67 -9.28 1.35
CA ALA A 56 -15.73 -8.30 1.92
C ALA A 56 -16.42 -6.97 2.22
N VAL A 57 -17.24 -6.45 1.31
CA VAL A 57 -18.04 -5.24 1.56
C VAL A 57 -19.04 -5.46 2.68
N LYS A 58 -19.76 -6.59 2.67
CA LYS A 58 -20.72 -6.94 3.74
C LYS A 58 -20.04 -7.02 5.11
N SER A 59 -18.87 -7.65 5.17
CA SER A 59 -18.06 -7.73 6.39
C SER A 59 -17.66 -6.34 6.89
N LEU A 60 -17.20 -5.48 5.98
CA LEU A 60 -16.83 -4.09 6.29
C LEU A 60 -18.03 -3.29 6.83
N MET A 61 -19.19 -3.40 6.19
CA MET A 61 -20.42 -2.72 6.58
C MET A 61 -20.98 -3.19 7.93
N SER A 62 -20.65 -4.40 8.37
CA SER A 62 -21.09 -4.91 9.67
C SER A 62 -20.37 -4.24 10.85
N ARG A 63 -19.26 -3.51 10.59
CA ARG A 63 -18.47 -2.85 11.63
C ARG A 63 -19.13 -1.51 12.02
N PRO A 64 -19.30 -1.21 13.32
CA PRO A 64 -19.99 0.00 13.80
C PRO A 64 -19.43 1.31 13.22
N GLU A 65 -18.13 1.39 12.99
CA GLU A 65 -17.45 2.57 12.44
C GLU A 65 -17.90 2.92 11.01
N TYR A 66 -18.37 1.94 10.23
CA TYR A 66 -18.83 2.13 8.86
C TYR A 66 -20.36 2.09 8.72
N GLY A 67 -21.09 1.66 9.75
CA GLY A 67 -22.56 1.57 9.73
C GLY A 67 -23.28 2.91 9.50
N ARG A 68 -22.61 4.04 9.72
CA ARG A 68 -23.13 5.39 9.44
C ARG A 68 -22.91 5.88 8.00
N LEU A 69 -22.21 5.10 7.17
CA LEU A 69 -21.83 5.49 5.81
C LEU A 69 -22.75 4.81 4.81
N GLY A 70 -23.04 5.52 3.71
CA GLY A 70 -23.84 4.95 2.63
C GLY A 70 -23.12 3.76 1.98
N SER A 71 -23.87 2.68 1.74
CA SER A 71 -23.34 1.46 1.11
C SER A 71 -22.63 1.75 -0.21
N ASP A 72 -23.20 2.60 -1.06
CA ASP A 72 -22.63 2.98 -2.36
C ASP A 72 -21.25 3.65 -2.23
N LEU A 73 -21.07 4.46 -1.19
CA LEU A 73 -19.77 5.08 -0.92
C LEU A 73 -18.75 4.03 -0.51
N ILE A 74 -19.13 3.09 0.35
CA ILE A 74 -18.23 2.01 0.80
C ILE A 74 -17.83 1.10 -0.35
N VAL A 75 -18.78 0.71 -1.21
CA VAL A 75 -18.49 -0.06 -2.43
C VAL A 75 -17.49 0.70 -3.29
N LYS A 76 -17.79 1.95 -3.65
CA LYS A 76 -16.93 2.77 -4.52
C LYS A 76 -15.52 2.97 -3.95
N MET A 77 -15.40 3.16 -2.64
CA MET A 77 -14.10 3.30 -1.97
C MET A 77 -13.35 1.97 -1.93
N THR A 78 -14.04 0.86 -1.65
CA THR A 78 -13.42 -0.47 -1.59
C THR A 78 -12.95 -0.93 -2.97
N ASP A 79 -13.75 -0.69 -4.00
CA ASP A 79 -13.37 -0.85 -5.40
C ASP A 79 -12.04 -0.14 -5.67
N ARG A 80 -12.02 1.17 -5.41
CA ARG A 80 -10.92 2.03 -5.82
C ARG A 80 -9.61 1.78 -5.05
N TYR A 81 -9.70 1.45 -3.76
CA TYR A 81 -8.52 1.37 -2.88
C TYR A 81 -8.11 -0.06 -2.51
N LEU A 82 -8.95 -1.06 -2.75
CA LEU A 82 -8.63 -2.46 -2.45
C LEU A 82 -8.77 -3.36 -3.68
N PHE A 83 -9.90 -3.32 -4.39
CA PHE A 83 -10.15 -4.29 -5.47
C PHE A 83 -9.44 -3.94 -6.76
N TRP A 84 -9.32 -2.66 -7.10
CA TRP A 84 -8.73 -2.24 -8.36
C TRP A 84 -7.20 -2.31 -8.40
N PRO A 85 -6.45 -1.89 -7.36
CA PRO A 85 -4.99 -1.93 -7.41
C PRO A 85 -4.46 -3.37 -7.53
N LYS A 86 -3.29 -3.53 -8.16
CA LYS A 86 -2.56 -4.81 -8.10
C LYS A 86 -2.16 -5.10 -6.64
N PRO A 87 -2.17 -6.37 -6.17
CA PRO A 87 -1.72 -6.70 -4.82
C PRO A 87 -0.29 -6.22 -4.50
N THR A 88 0.57 -6.13 -5.51
CA THR A 88 1.95 -5.65 -5.39
C THR A 88 2.08 -4.18 -4.99
N VAL A 89 0.98 -3.40 -5.00
CA VAL A 89 0.94 -2.03 -4.51
C VAL A 89 1.34 -1.92 -3.04
N TYR A 90 1.16 -2.98 -2.26
CA TYR A 90 1.45 -3.02 -0.83
C TYR A 90 2.93 -3.30 -0.50
N TYR A 91 3.78 -3.50 -1.50
CA TYR A 91 5.20 -3.65 -1.25
C TYR A 91 5.77 -2.35 -0.63
N PRO A 92 6.66 -2.41 0.39
CA PRO A 92 7.08 -1.20 1.11
C PRO A 92 7.97 -0.22 0.35
N PHE A 93 8.52 -0.58 -0.83
CA PHE A 93 9.41 0.22 -1.69
C PHE A 93 10.42 1.08 -0.91
N ALA A 94 11.36 0.42 -0.24
CA ALA A 94 12.29 1.02 0.72
C ALA A 94 13.60 1.59 0.12
N ASP A 95 13.67 1.78 -1.20
CA ASP A 95 14.84 2.40 -1.83
C ASP A 95 15.02 3.83 -1.30
N PRO A 96 16.20 4.20 -0.75
CA PRO A 96 16.47 5.56 -0.26
C PRO A 96 16.41 6.62 -1.37
N ASN A 97 16.65 6.23 -2.62
CA ASN A 97 16.45 7.06 -3.82
C ASN A 97 15.05 6.89 -4.42
N GLY A 98 14.24 6.03 -3.83
CA GLY A 98 12.85 5.78 -4.19
C GLY A 98 11.90 6.80 -3.56
N ILE A 99 10.61 6.44 -3.53
CA ILE A 99 9.56 7.37 -3.15
C ILE A 99 9.47 7.57 -1.63
N TRP A 100 9.42 6.49 -0.86
CA TRP A 100 8.93 6.57 0.52
C TRP A 100 9.93 7.16 1.50
N PRO A 101 11.18 6.67 1.58
CA PRO A 101 12.17 7.29 2.47
C PRO A 101 12.40 8.78 2.14
N ALA A 102 12.36 9.16 0.85
CA ALA A 102 12.50 10.55 0.42
C ALA A 102 11.30 11.43 0.82
N GLU A 103 10.07 10.98 0.59
CA GLU A 103 8.86 11.77 0.94
C GLU A 103 8.70 11.91 2.45
N GLU A 104 8.98 10.85 3.21
CA GLU A 104 8.91 10.90 4.67
C GLU A 104 10.01 11.76 5.28
N ALA A 105 11.21 11.74 4.72
CA ALA A 105 12.27 12.66 5.12
C ALA A 105 11.90 14.12 4.86
N ARG A 106 11.23 14.41 3.73
CA ARG A 106 10.73 15.76 3.41
C ARG A 106 9.70 16.22 4.45
N ILE A 107 8.74 15.37 4.79
CA ILE A 107 7.72 15.67 5.82
C ILE A 107 8.37 15.83 7.19
N SER A 108 9.33 14.97 7.54
CA SER A 108 10.04 15.01 8.82
C SER A 108 10.91 16.25 8.96
N THR A 109 11.53 16.69 7.87
CA THR A 109 12.31 17.95 7.82
C THR A 109 11.40 19.14 8.09
N TRP A 110 10.26 19.23 7.39
CA TRP A 110 9.26 20.27 7.66
C TRP A 110 8.76 20.23 9.11
N ALA A 111 8.48 19.05 9.66
CA ALA A 111 8.02 18.91 11.04
C ALA A 111 9.08 19.38 12.05
N PHE A 112 10.37 19.10 11.80
CA PHE A 112 11.46 19.57 12.65
C PHE A 112 11.66 21.08 12.54
N GLU A 113 11.69 21.63 11.33
CA GLU A 113 11.90 23.07 11.07
C GLU A 113 10.78 23.94 11.64
N THR A 114 9.55 23.42 11.67
CA THR A 114 8.38 24.11 12.26
C THR A 114 8.22 23.89 13.76
N GLY A 115 9.07 23.06 14.38
CA GLY A 115 8.97 22.70 15.80
C GLY A 115 7.85 21.72 16.14
N ALA A 116 7.15 21.16 15.15
CA ALA A 116 6.17 20.08 15.33
C ALA A 116 6.83 18.76 15.79
N SER A 117 8.09 18.54 15.42
CA SER A 117 8.96 17.47 15.93
C SER A 117 10.17 18.05 16.64
N LYS A 118 10.55 17.46 17.78
CA LYS A 118 11.80 17.79 18.48
C LYS A 118 13.02 17.12 17.87
N ASN A 119 12.81 16.01 17.16
CA ASN A 119 13.87 15.18 16.61
C ASN A 119 13.89 15.32 15.10
N LYS A 120 15.10 15.51 14.55
CA LYS A 120 15.33 15.43 13.11
C LYS A 120 15.34 13.96 12.70
N VAL A 121 14.45 13.58 11.79
CA VAL A 121 14.40 12.25 11.18
C VAL A 121 14.79 12.39 9.71
N THR A 122 15.80 11.63 9.30
CA THR A 122 16.41 11.71 7.97
C THR A 122 15.92 10.59 7.05
N ASN A 123 16.30 10.66 5.77
CA ASN A 123 16.04 9.60 4.81
C ASN A 123 16.64 8.26 5.25
N ALA A 124 17.87 8.26 5.80
CA ALA A 124 18.52 7.07 6.31
C ALA A 124 17.74 6.44 7.50
N ASP A 125 17.16 7.27 8.37
CA ASP A 125 16.33 6.79 9.47
C ASP A 125 15.06 6.10 8.95
N TRP A 126 14.40 6.69 7.95
CA TRP A 126 13.23 6.09 7.30
C TRP A 126 13.55 4.81 6.53
N GLN A 127 14.75 4.72 5.93
CA GLN A 127 15.22 3.48 5.32
C GLN A 127 15.39 2.37 6.37
N ASN A 128 15.98 2.68 7.52
CA ASN A 128 16.28 1.69 8.56
C ASN A 128 15.05 1.06 9.20
N ILE A 129 13.94 1.80 9.29
CA ILE A 129 12.69 1.25 9.86
C ILE A 129 11.87 0.43 8.86
N ARG A 130 12.20 0.48 7.57
CA ARG A 130 11.47 -0.23 6.52
C ARG A 130 12.04 -1.62 6.32
N LYS A 131 11.31 -2.63 6.79
CA LYS A 131 11.67 -4.04 6.63
C LYS A 131 10.94 -4.64 5.42
N THR A 132 11.64 -4.76 4.29
CA THR A 132 11.07 -5.41 3.09
C THR A 132 11.11 -6.93 3.16
N SER A 133 12.04 -7.49 3.94
CA SER A 133 12.30 -8.93 4.04
C SER A 133 11.06 -9.78 4.28
N TYR A 134 10.12 -9.30 5.10
CA TYR A 134 8.86 -10.01 5.34
C TYR A 134 7.97 -10.09 4.10
N MET A 135 7.86 -8.99 3.36
CA MET A 135 7.09 -8.94 2.12
C MET A 135 7.80 -9.65 0.97
N ASP A 136 9.14 -9.62 0.94
CA ASP A 136 9.94 -10.41 0.01
C ASP A 136 9.63 -11.90 0.19
N ALA A 137 9.65 -12.39 1.43
CA ALA A 137 9.31 -13.78 1.75
C ALA A 137 7.85 -14.12 1.38
N THR A 138 6.90 -13.23 1.66
CA THR A 138 5.49 -13.43 1.26
C THR A 138 5.34 -13.52 -0.26
N PHE A 139 5.98 -12.62 -1.01
CA PHE A 139 5.89 -12.61 -2.47
C PHE A 139 6.62 -13.80 -3.08
N ASP A 140 7.73 -14.25 -2.50
CA ASP A 140 8.42 -15.47 -2.92
C ASP A 140 7.57 -16.73 -2.70
N LYS A 141 6.88 -16.83 -1.55
CA LYS A 141 5.90 -17.91 -1.29
C LYS A 141 4.81 -17.92 -2.35
N LEU A 142 4.26 -16.74 -2.68
CA LEU A 142 3.21 -16.58 -3.69
C LEU A 142 3.72 -16.71 -5.13
N GLY A 143 5.03 -16.59 -5.35
CA GLY A 143 5.64 -16.63 -6.67
C GLY A 143 5.47 -15.33 -7.45
N TRP A 144 5.40 -14.18 -6.79
CA TRP A 144 5.23 -12.87 -7.42
C TRP A 144 6.58 -12.17 -7.55
N ARG A 145 6.73 -11.34 -8.59
CA ARG A 145 7.86 -10.43 -8.71
C ARG A 145 7.60 -9.15 -7.92
N VAL A 146 8.64 -8.65 -7.28
CA VAL A 146 8.65 -7.29 -6.73
C VAL A 146 8.75 -6.32 -7.91
N PRO A 147 7.82 -5.36 -8.06
CA PRO A 147 7.94 -4.34 -9.10
C PRO A 147 9.21 -3.52 -8.91
N GLU A 148 9.93 -3.22 -9.99
CA GLU A 148 11.11 -2.33 -9.93
C GLU A 148 10.73 -0.90 -9.52
N LYS A 149 9.50 -0.49 -9.84
CA LYS A 149 8.94 0.82 -9.51
C LYS A 149 7.59 0.67 -8.83
N PRO A 150 7.23 1.55 -7.89
CA PRO A 150 5.93 1.49 -7.26
C PRO A 150 4.79 1.59 -8.29
N PRO A 151 3.87 0.61 -8.35
CA PRO A 151 2.85 0.55 -9.41
C PRO A 151 1.77 1.64 -9.27
N PHE A 152 1.76 2.35 -8.13
CA PHE A 152 0.91 3.50 -7.90
C PHE A 152 1.52 4.81 -8.41
N LEU A 153 2.74 4.82 -8.97
CA LEU A 153 3.32 6.04 -9.55
C LEU A 153 3.25 6.01 -11.08
N PRO A 154 2.94 7.13 -11.74
CA PRO A 154 3.09 7.23 -13.19
C PRO A 154 4.58 7.18 -13.57
N LYS A 155 4.89 6.73 -14.80
CA LYS A 155 6.28 6.59 -15.29
C LYS A 155 7.07 7.90 -15.21
N ASP A 156 6.38 9.02 -15.37
CA ASP A 156 6.89 10.38 -15.42
C ASP A 156 6.53 11.19 -14.16
N PHE A 157 6.42 10.54 -13.00
CA PHE A 157 6.00 11.13 -11.72
C PHE A 157 6.71 12.44 -11.35
N GLY A 158 7.93 12.65 -11.82
CA GLY A 158 8.69 13.88 -11.60
C GLY A 158 9.47 13.90 -10.28
N GLY A 159 9.16 13.00 -9.35
CA GLY A 159 9.89 12.83 -8.10
C GLY A 159 9.26 13.56 -6.92
N VAL A 160 9.70 13.17 -5.72
CA VAL A 160 9.24 13.73 -4.44
C VAL A 160 9.53 15.22 -4.35
N GLY A 161 8.60 16.00 -3.79
CA GLY A 161 8.73 17.43 -3.55
C GLY A 161 8.49 18.33 -4.78
N ASN A 162 8.39 17.74 -5.98
CA ASN A 162 8.10 18.48 -7.20
C ASN A 162 6.59 18.66 -7.37
N LEU A 163 6.05 19.63 -6.63
CA LEU A 163 4.63 19.95 -6.59
C LEU A 163 4.21 20.87 -7.76
N PRO A 164 2.97 20.77 -8.26
CA PRO A 164 1.97 19.77 -7.90
C PRO A 164 2.33 18.39 -8.47
N TYR A 165 2.11 17.34 -7.69
CA TYR A 165 2.27 15.96 -8.14
C TYR A 165 1.30 15.64 -9.28
N LYS A 166 1.77 14.87 -10.26
CA LYS A 166 0.92 14.26 -11.29
C LYS A 166 -0.06 13.26 -10.66
N PRO A 167 -1.19 12.97 -11.33
CA PRO A 167 -2.11 11.93 -10.88
C PRO A 167 -1.37 10.62 -10.57
N TYR A 168 -1.65 10.03 -9.42
CA TYR A 168 -1.04 8.78 -8.96
C TYR A 168 -2.07 7.89 -8.25
N GLY A 169 -1.68 6.67 -7.92
CA GLY A 169 -2.44 5.68 -7.18
C GLY A 169 -3.79 5.40 -7.82
N ALA A 170 -4.84 5.57 -7.03
CA ALA A 170 -6.22 5.36 -7.44
C ALA A 170 -6.70 6.29 -8.57
N ALA A 171 -5.98 7.38 -8.88
CA ALA A 171 -6.28 8.24 -10.02
C ALA A 171 -5.78 7.67 -11.36
N LEU A 172 -4.85 6.70 -11.34
CA LEU A 172 -4.35 6.02 -12.54
C LEU A 172 -5.31 4.93 -13.04
N LEU A 173 -6.23 4.47 -12.18
CA LEU A 173 -7.07 3.31 -12.42
C LEU A 173 -8.44 3.73 -12.96
N LYS A 174 -8.88 3.09 -14.05
CA LYS A 174 -10.24 3.22 -14.63
C LYS A 174 -11.13 2.01 -14.33
N GLY A 175 -10.66 1.12 -13.47
CA GLY A 175 -11.24 -0.19 -13.16
C GLY A 175 -10.17 -1.09 -12.58
N ALA A 176 -10.48 -2.38 -12.43
CA ALA A 176 -9.52 -3.34 -11.89
C ALA A 176 -8.29 -3.48 -12.76
N ALA A 177 -7.11 -3.30 -12.17
CA ALA A 177 -5.85 -3.54 -12.84
C ALA A 177 -5.72 -5.04 -13.12
N PRO A 178 -5.33 -5.44 -14.35
CA PRO A 178 -5.06 -6.84 -14.63
C PRO A 178 -3.92 -7.32 -13.75
N PHE A 179 -4.09 -8.48 -13.12
CA PHE A 179 -3.04 -9.16 -12.39
C PHE A 179 -3.31 -10.67 -12.41
N PRO A 180 -2.29 -11.50 -12.67
CA PRO A 180 -0.96 -11.13 -13.14
C PRO A 180 -0.95 -10.75 -14.63
N GLU A 181 -0.05 -9.85 -15.00
CA GLU A 181 0.41 -9.59 -16.38
C GLU A 181 1.69 -10.41 -16.68
N PRO A 182 2.07 -10.57 -17.97
CA PRO A 182 3.28 -11.28 -18.34
C PRO A 182 4.52 -10.75 -17.60
N GLY A 183 5.30 -11.66 -17.02
CA GLY A 183 6.50 -11.31 -16.27
C GLY A 183 6.25 -10.92 -14.81
N GLU A 184 5.00 -10.83 -14.33
CA GLU A 184 4.73 -10.51 -12.92
C GLU A 184 4.84 -11.71 -11.97
N LEU A 185 4.93 -12.93 -12.50
CA LEU A 185 5.14 -14.14 -11.70
C LEU A 185 6.56 -14.72 -11.90
N LYS A 186 6.99 -15.48 -10.89
CA LYS A 186 8.21 -16.31 -10.87
C LYS A 186 7.90 -17.80 -11.08
N LYS A 187 6.67 -18.23 -10.78
CA LYS A 187 6.18 -19.61 -10.89
C LYS A 187 4.67 -19.62 -11.16
N PRO A 188 4.07 -20.74 -11.62
CA PRO A 188 2.63 -20.84 -11.78
C PRO A 188 1.89 -20.48 -10.49
N TRP A 189 0.84 -19.68 -10.62
CA TRP A 189 0.02 -19.22 -9.49
C TRP A 189 -1.46 -19.50 -9.76
N THR A 190 -2.13 -20.17 -8.83
CA THR A 190 -3.56 -20.47 -8.95
C THR A 190 -4.37 -19.55 -8.07
N PHE A 191 -5.31 -18.84 -8.66
CA PHE A 191 -6.23 -17.94 -7.97
C PHE A 191 -7.63 -18.08 -8.53
N LYS A 192 -8.62 -18.23 -7.64
CA LYS A 192 -10.03 -18.49 -7.99
C LYS A 192 -10.21 -19.63 -9.00
N GLY A 193 -9.46 -20.73 -8.82
CA GLY A 193 -9.53 -21.90 -9.71
C GLY A 193 -8.90 -21.72 -11.09
N LYS A 194 -8.34 -20.54 -11.40
CA LYS A 194 -7.58 -20.28 -12.62
C LYS A 194 -6.09 -20.30 -12.32
N THR A 195 -5.33 -21.03 -13.12
CA THR A 195 -3.86 -21.02 -13.06
C THR A 195 -3.30 -20.03 -14.06
N TYR A 196 -2.37 -19.20 -13.58
CA TYR A 196 -1.64 -18.20 -14.34
C TYR A 196 -0.18 -18.63 -14.45
N MET A 197 0.39 -18.49 -15.65
CA MET A 197 1.78 -18.85 -15.92
C MET A 197 2.68 -17.60 -15.84
N PRO A 198 3.98 -17.76 -15.52
CA PRO A 198 4.97 -16.67 -15.54
C PRO A 198 5.09 -15.91 -16.86
#